data_AF-A0A453LZX4-F1
#
_entry.id   AF-A0A453LZX4-F1
#
_cell.length_a   1.000
_cell.length_b   1.000
_cell.length_c   1.000
_cell.angle_alpha   90.00
_cell.angle_beta   90.00
_cell.angle_gamma   90.00
#
_symmetry.space_group_name_H-M   'P 1'
#
loop_
_entity.id
_entity.type
_entity.pdbx_description
1 polymer ?
#
loop_
_entity_poly.entity_id
_entity_poly.type
_entity_poly.pdbx_seq_one_letter_code
_entity_poly.pdbx_strand_id
1 'polypeptide(L)'
;MTPGYVIAIFLIIGIIFVPVGLICLQASNRVAEIVHRYDIDCVPDAYRSNKQAYIKDSSISKKCIQKVKVQYHMKAPIYVYYELDNFYQNHRRYIKSRSDKQLRHGLQYTDSSCSPIERSNGLPVVPCGLIAWSLFNDTYDFTRGSMGLMVDRKNISWRSDREHKYGKDVYPFNFQNGSLIGGGKLDPDIPLSNQEDLIVWMRAAALPQFRKLYGVIEEDIQADETITMHITNNYNTYSFGGKKSLVLTTSTWLGGKNDFLGYAYLITGSSSIFLCILFALIHVKIPRPHGDAAYLSWSRKNGNN
;
A
#
# COMPACT_ATOMS: atom_id res chain seq x y z
N MET A 1 28.46 -32.94 2.44
CA MET A 1 27.62 -32.79 3.65
C MET A 1 27.23 -34.16 4.17
N THR A 2 27.34 -34.43 5.47
CA THR A 2 26.89 -35.72 6.05
C THR A 2 25.40 -35.64 6.43
N PRO A 3 24.68 -36.78 6.49
CA PRO A 3 23.28 -36.81 6.90
C PRO A 3 23.03 -36.15 8.26
N GLY A 4 23.91 -36.37 9.24
CA GLY A 4 23.81 -35.76 10.57
C GLY A 4 23.81 -34.22 10.53
N TYR A 5 24.72 -33.61 9.75
CA TYR A 5 24.73 -32.15 9.57
C TYR A 5 23.47 -31.65 8.86
N VAL A 6 22.99 -32.35 7.83
CA VAL A 6 21.77 -31.97 7.10
C VAL A 6 20.55 -32.02 8.02
N ILE A 7 20.37 -33.11 8.78
CA ILE A 7 19.28 -33.29 9.75
C ILE A 7 19.32 -32.17 10.79
N ALA A 8 20.50 -31.86 11.35
CA ALA A 8 20.65 -30.79 12.33
C ALA A 8 20.27 -29.41 11.76
N ILE A 9 20.67 -29.09 10.52
CA ILE A 9 20.31 -27.83 9.86
C ILE A 9 18.79 -27.72 9.69
N PHE A 10 18.13 -28.75 9.17
CA PHE A 10 16.67 -28.74 9.00
C PHE A 10 15.93 -28.62 10.33
N LEU A 11 16.43 -29.28 11.39
CA LEU A 11 15.88 -29.17 12.72
C LEU A 11 15.99 -27.74 13.28
N ILE A 12 17.17 -27.11 13.16
CA ILE A 12 17.41 -25.74 13.62
C ILE A 12 16.51 -24.75 12.88
N ILE A 13 16.41 -24.86 11.56
CA ILE A 13 15.52 -24.02 10.75
C ILE A 13 14.07 -24.17 11.23
N GLY A 14 13.61 -25.42 11.42
CA GLY A 14 12.27 -25.71 11.91
C GLY A 14 11.97 -25.10 13.28
N ILE A 15 12.86 -25.31 14.25
CA ILE A 15 12.72 -24.82 15.64
C ILE A 15 12.72 -23.28 15.70
N ILE A 16 13.43 -22.60 14.81
CA ILE A 16 13.46 -21.14 14.78
C ILE A 16 12.24 -20.59 14.01
N PHE A 17 11.94 -21.15 12.84
CA PHE A 17 10.96 -20.55 11.94
C PHE A 17 9.52 -20.75 12.42
N VAL A 18 9.20 -21.86 13.08
CA VAL A 18 7.83 -22.10 13.58
C VAL A 18 7.44 -21.07 14.66
N PRO A 19 8.21 -20.85 15.75
CA PRO A 19 7.91 -19.80 16.72
C PRO A 19 7.86 -18.40 16.12
N VAL A 20 8.80 -18.05 15.22
CA VAL A 20 8.78 -16.76 14.53
C VAL A 20 7.48 -16.60 13.72
N GLY A 21 7.08 -17.64 12.98
CA GLY A 21 5.83 -17.63 12.22
C GLY A 21 4.59 -17.44 13.10
N LEU A 22 4.53 -18.11 14.26
CA LEU A 22 3.44 -17.94 15.23
C LEU A 22 3.41 -16.51 15.80
N ILE A 23 4.57 -15.95 16.16
CA ILE A 23 4.68 -14.57 16.67
C ILE A 23 4.22 -13.56 15.62
N CYS A 24 4.67 -13.71 14.36
CA CYS A 24 4.26 -12.85 13.26
C CYS A 24 2.74 -12.94 12.99
N LEU A 25 2.19 -14.16 12.98
CA LEU A 25 0.75 -14.36 12.76
C LEU A 25 -0.08 -13.78 13.90
N GLN A 26 0.37 -13.94 15.15
CA GLN A 26 -0.29 -13.32 16.30
C GLN A 26 -0.24 -11.80 16.24
N ALA A 27 0.89 -11.22 15.83
CA ALA A 27 1.01 -9.78 15.64
C ALA A 27 0.03 -9.28 14.56
N SER A 28 -0.04 -9.97 13.41
CA SER A 28 -1.00 -9.64 12.34
C SER A 28 -2.46 -9.73 12.80
N ASN A 29 -2.83 -10.79 13.54
CA ASN A 29 -4.20 -10.98 14.04
C ASN A 29 -4.64 -9.96 15.10
N ARG A 30 -3.71 -9.27 15.76
CA ARG A 30 -4.02 -8.19 16.71
C ARG A 30 -4.36 -6.87 16.02
N VAL A 31 -4.12 -6.75 14.71
CA VAL A 31 -4.48 -5.56 13.94
C VAL A 31 -5.99 -5.52 13.74
N ALA A 32 -6.63 -4.46 14.25
CA ALA A 32 -8.02 -4.16 13.97
C ALA A 32 -8.09 -3.34 12.68
N GLU A 33 -8.83 -3.84 11.69
CA GLU A 33 -8.95 -3.23 10.37
C GLU A 33 -10.42 -3.21 9.93
N ILE A 34 -10.83 -2.07 9.37
CA ILE A 34 -12.12 -1.86 8.73
C ILE A 34 -11.83 -1.40 7.31
N VAL A 35 -12.35 -2.14 6.32
CA VAL A 35 -12.27 -1.78 4.89
C VAL A 35 -13.68 -1.54 4.39
N HIS A 36 -14.01 -0.29 4.05
CA HIS A 36 -15.31 0.09 3.52
C HIS A 36 -15.20 0.54 2.07
N ARG A 37 -15.74 -0.25 1.14
CA ARG A 37 -15.76 0.07 -0.29
C ARG A 37 -16.90 1.03 -0.59
N TYR A 38 -16.59 2.25 -1.06
CA TYR A 38 -17.59 3.31 -1.22
C TYR A 38 -17.84 3.76 -2.66
N ASP A 39 -17.07 3.27 -3.65
CA ASP A 39 -17.24 3.68 -5.05
C ASP A 39 -18.62 3.33 -5.63
N ILE A 40 -19.33 2.35 -5.09
CA ILE A 40 -20.69 2.00 -5.52
C ILE A 40 -21.72 2.65 -4.60
N ASP A 41 -21.51 2.56 -3.29
CA ASP A 41 -22.47 3.01 -2.27
C ASP A 41 -22.69 4.52 -2.28
N CYS A 42 -21.69 5.28 -2.74
CA CYS A 42 -21.77 6.73 -2.87
C CYS A 42 -22.29 7.22 -4.23
N VAL A 43 -22.84 6.34 -5.07
CA VAL A 43 -23.51 6.72 -6.32
C VAL A 43 -25.02 6.65 -6.12
N PRO A 44 -25.77 7.75 -6.38
CA PRO A 44 -27.24 7.72 -6.31
C PRO A 44 -27.85 6.69 -7.25
N ASP A 45 -29.00 6.13 -6.88
CA ASP A 45 -29.66 5.03 -7.62
C ASP A 45 -29.88 5.35 -9.11
N ALA A 46 -30.29 6.58 -9.41
CA ALA A 46 -30.49 7.08 -10.77
C ALA A 46 -29.23 7.01 -11.67
N TYR A 47 -28.04 6.99 -11.07
CA TYR A 47 -26.76 6.98 -11.80
C TYR A 47 -26.01 5.64 -11.69
N ARG A 48 -26.58 4.60 -11.06
CA ARG A 48 -25.89 3.32 -10.90
C ARG A 48 -25.52 2.65 -12.23
N SER A 49 -26.36 2.81 -13.26
CA SER A 49 -26.11 2.33 -14.62
C SER A 49 -25.10 3.18 -15.39
N ASN A 50 -24.98 4.48 -15.07
CA ASN A 50 -24.07 5.42 -15.72
C ASN A 50 -23.31 6.28 -14.69
N LYS A 51 -22.39 5.63 -13.98
CA LYS A 51 -21.56 6.26 -12.93
C LYS A 51 -20.66 7.38 -13.47
N GLN A 52 -20.30 7.30 -14.76
CA GLN A 52 -19.49 8.34 -15.41
C GLN A 52 -20.26 9.66 -15.60
N ALA A 53 -21.57 9.61 -15.86
CA ALA A 53 -22.39 10.82 -15.90
C ALA A 53 -22.43 11.49 -14.52
N TYR A 54 -22.61 10.70 -13.46
CA TYR A 54 -22.59 11.21 -12.09
C TYR A 54 -21.27 11.90 -11.75
N ILE A 55 -20.12 11.26 -11.98
CA ILE A 55 -18.83 11.80 -11.53
C ILE A 55 -18.38 13.03 -12.31
N LYS A 56 -18.79 13.15 -13.59
CA LYS A 56 -18.41 14.27 -14.47
C LYS A 56 -19.30 15.50 -14.27
N ASP A 57 -20.50 15.33 -13.74
CA ASP A 57 -21.43 16.43 -13.50
C ASP A 57 -21.07 17.18 -12.21
N SER A 58 -20.63 18.44 -12.35
CA SER A 58 -20.24 19.30 -11.23
C SER A 58 -21.42 19.88 -10.45
N SER A 59 -22.65 19.83 -10.99
CA SER A 59 -23.86 20.35 -10.33
C SER A 59 -24.36 19.41 -9.22
N ILE A 60 -23.99 18.12 -9.29
CA ILE A 60 -24.44 17.10 -8.35
C ILE A 60 -23.44 16.97 -7.20
N SER A 61 -23.93 17.09 -5.96
CA SER A 61 -23.13 16.86 -4.76
C SER A 61 -22.47 15.48 -4.77
N LYS A 62 -21.17 15.45 -4.47
CA LYS A 62 -20.37 14.23 -4.30
C LYS A 62 -20.28 13.76 -2.85
N LYS A 63 -21.00 14.43 -1.94
CA LYS A 63 -21.02 14.08 -0.53
C LYS A 63 -21.86 12.83 -0.30
N CYS A 64 -21.35 11.94 0.52
CA CYS A 64 -21.90 10.64 0.81
C CYS A 64 -21.65 10.32 2.28
N ILE A 65 -22.65 9.75 2.95
CA ILE A 65 -22.56 9.38 4.35
C ILE A 65 -22.64 7.86 4.46
N GLN A 66 -21.65 7.25 5.10
CA GLN A 66 -21.58 5.82 5.30
C GLN A 66 -21.43 5.52 6.79
N LYS A 67 -22.22 4.58 7.31
CA LYS A 67 -22.17 4.17 8.71
C LYS A 67 -21.52 2.80 8.81
N VAL A 68 -20.50 2.68 9.66
CA VAL A 68 -19.81 1.42 9.88
C VAL A 68 -19.76 1.10 11.35
N LYS A 69 -20.14 -0.13 11.67
CA LYS A 69 -20.02 -0.68 13.02
C LYS A 69 -18.61 -1.27 13.21
N VAL A 70 -17.94 -0.83 14.27
CA VAL A 70 -16.59 -1.23 14.62
C VAL A 70 -16.66 -2.61 15.29
N GLN A 71 -16.01 -3.62 14.72
CA GLN A 71 -16.11 -4.99 15.23
C GLN A 71 -15.18 -5.26 16.43
N TYR A 72 -14.04 -4.56 16.48
CA TYR A 72 -13.00 -4.76 17.47
C TYR A 72 -12.49 -3.41 17.95
N HIS A 73 -12.09 -3.32 19.22
CA HIS A 73 -11.52 -2.11 19.78
C HIS A 73 -10.28 -1.69 18.97
N MET A 74 -10.28 -0.45 18.48
CA MET A 74 -9.18 0.16 17.75
C MET A 74 -8.47 1.14 18.69
N LYS A 75 -7.27 0.77 19.12
CA LYS A 75 -6.41 1.62 19.96
C LYS A 75 -5.65 2.63 19.09
N ALA A 76 -5.61 3.89 19.49
CA ALA A 76 -4.84 4.95 18.86
C ALA A 76 -3.33 4.67 18.89
N PRO A 77 -2.57 5.11 17.86
CA PRO A 77 -3.03 5.85 16.68
C PRO A 77 -3.77 4.95 15.66
N ILE A 78 -4.90 5.44 15.14
CA ILE A 78 -5.68 4.77 14.08
C ILE A 78 -5.35 5.44 12.75
N TYR A 79 -4.84 4.66 11.81
CA TYR A 79 -4.43 5.16 10.50
C TYR A 79 -5.61 5.10 9.52
N VAL A 80 -5.84 6.23 8.84
CA VAL A 80 -6.82 6.36 7.78
C VAL A 80 -6.10 6.24 6.44
N TYR A 81 -6.40 5.21 5.68
CA TYR A 81 -5.90 5.03 4.32
C TYR A 81 -7.05 5.12 3.32
N TYR A 82 -6.76 5.64 2.13
CA TYR A 82 -7.56 5.30 0.96
C TYR A 82 -6.89 4.18 0.19
N GLU A 83 -7.70 3.26 -0.32
CA GLU A 83 -7.27 2.17 -1.19
C GLU A 83 -7.84 2.39 -2.59
N LEU A 84 -6.96 2.31 -3.59
CA LEU A 84 -7.34 2.26 -4.99
C LEU A 84 -7.02 0.88 -5.54
N ASP A 85 -7.98 0.31 -6.27
CA ASP A 85 -7.81 -0.91 -7.05
C ASP A 85 -7.81 -0.59 -8.54
N ASN A 86 -7.14 -1.43 -9.33
CA ASN A 86 -7.04 -1.32 -10.78
C ASN A 86 -6.50 0.05 -11.24
N PHE A 87 -5.52 0.61 -10.52
CA PHE A 87 -4.82 1.85 -10.87
C PHE A 87 -3.31 1.61 -10.99
N TYR A 88 -2.77 1.72 -12.19
CA TYR A 88 -1.39 1.32 -12.48
C TYR A 88 -0.38 2.46 -12.33
N GLN A 89 -0.07 2.85 -11.09
CA GLN A 89 1.04 3.79 -10.81
C GLN A 89 2.40 3.25 -11.29
N ASN A 90 2.53 1.94 -11.45
CA ASN A 90 3.76 1.27 -11.87
C ASN A 90 4.00 1.27 -13.39
N HIS A 91 3.09 1.83 -14.19
CA HIS A 91 3.26 1.86 -15.64
C HIS A 91 4.47 2.74 -16.04
N ARG A 92 5.33 2.25 -16.94
CA ARG A 92 6.61 2.90 -17.31
C ARG A 92 6.45 4.37 -17.71
N ARG A 93 5.44 4.71 -18.53
CA ARG A 93 5.19 6.10 -18.95
C ARG A 93 4.70 6.96 -17.79
N TYR A 94 3.92 6.39 -16.87
CA TYR A 94 3.41 7.11 -15.70
C TYR A 94 4.54 7.44 -14.73
N ILE A 95 5.37 6.45 -14.36
CA ILE A 95 6.53 6.66 -13.48
C ILE A 95 7.51 7.69 -14.03
N LYS A 96 7.80 7.63 -15.34
CA LYS A 96 8.75 8.55 -15.97
C LYS A 96 8.23 9.98 -16.09
N SER A 97 6.92 10.18 -16.04
CA SER A 97 6.28 11.48 -16.20
C SER A 97 6.29 12.28 -14.90
N ARG A 98 7.48 12.74 -14.50
CA ARG A 98 7.76 13.63 -13.37
C ARG A 98 9.17 14.21 -13.48
N SER A 99 9.43 15.34 -12.82
CA SER A 99 10.78 15.91 -12.73
C SER A 99 11.21 16.15 -11.28
N ASP A 100 12.12 15.32 -10.78
CA ASP A 100 12.61 15.42 -9.39
C ASP A 100 13.40 16.73 -9.16
N LYS A 101 14.05 17.27 -10.20
CA LYS A 101 14.70 18.60 -10.13
C LYS A 101 13.67 19.72 -9.99
N GLN A 102 12.56 19.65 -10.73
CA GLN A 102 11.50 20.64 -10.63
C GLN A 102 10.80 20.59 -9.25
N LEU A 103 10.57 19.41 -8.69
CA LEU A 103 9.99 19.28 -7.34
C LEU A 103 10.85 19.96 -6.27
N ARG A 104 12.18 19.99 -6.47
CA ARG A 104 13.14 20.57 -5.52
C ARG A 104 13.46 22.04 -5.78
N HIS A 105 13.51 22.47 -7.03
CA HIS A 105 14.04 23.78 -7.43
C HIS A 105 13.03 24.62 -8.24
N GLY A 106 11.82 24.11 -8.46
CA GLY A 106 10.74 24.83 -9.14
C GLY A 106 11.02 25.15 -10.60
N LEU A 107 10.61 26.35 -11.02
CA LEU A 107 10.64 26.81 -12.41
C LEU A 107 12.06 26.97 -12.99
N GLN A 108 13.11 26.91 -12.17
CA GLN A 108 14.50 26.91 -12.65
C GLN A 108 14.81 25.70 -13.54
N TYR A 109 14.02 24.63 -13.43
CA TYR A 109 14.18 23.42 -14.22
C TYR A 109 12.87 23.10 -14.95
N THR A 110 12.96 23.06 -16.27
CA THR A 110 11.92 22.48 -17.12
C THR A 110 12.47 21.20 -17.74
N ASP A 111 11.69 20.13 -17.71
CA ASP A 111 12.14 18.81 -18.14
C ASP A 111 11.08 18.14 -19.03
N SER A 112 11.51 17.75 -20.22
CA SER A 112 10.70 17.00 -21.19
C SER A 112 10.24 15.63 -20.66
N SER A 113 10.87 15.12 -19.59
CA SER A 113 10.44 13.89 -18.92
C SER A 113 9.00 13.98 -18.41
N CYS A 114 8.51 15.18 -18.11
CA CYS A 114 7.13 15.43 -17.66
C CYS A 114 6.05 15.31 -18.73
N SER A 115 6.40 15.02 -19.98
CA SER A 115 5.42 14.77 -21.04
C SER A 115 4.39 13.69 -20.62
N PRO A 116 3.09 13.87 -20.92
CA PRO A 116 2.49 14.97 -21.68
C PRO A 116 2.12 16.22 -20.85
N ILE A 117 2.23 16.19 -19.52
CA ILE A 117 1.78 17.30 -18.64
C ILE A 117 2.96 18.17 -18.23
N GLU A 118 3.63 18.75 -19.22
CA GLU A 118 4.75 19.69 -19.01
C GLU A 118 4.29 21.15 -19.00
N ARG A 119 3.27 21.47 -19.80
CA ARG A 119 2.74 22.82 -20.02
C ARG A 119 1.22 22.79 -20.11
N SER A 120 0.59 23.88 -19.72
CA SER A 120 -0.84 24.15 -19.93
C SER A 120 -0.99 25.59 -20.43
N ASN A 121 -1.74 25.80 -21.52
CA ASN A 121 -1.91 27.12 -22.16
C ASN A 121 -0.57 27.83 -22.46
N GLY A 122 0.44 27.09 -22.91
CA GLY A 122 1.77 27.63 -23.23
C GLY A 122 2.70 27.86 -22.04
N LEU A 123 2.19 27.87 -20.82
CA LEU A 123 2.96 28.08 -19.58
C LEU A 123 3.37 26.75 -18.92
N PRO A 124 4.55 26.67 -18.27
CA PRO A 124 4.98 25.48 -17.55
C PRO A 124 4.00 25.12 -16.41
N VAL A 125 3.91 23.85 -16.09
CA VAL A 125 3.15 23.34 -14.93
C VAL A 125 4.12 22.96 -13.81
N VAL A 126 3.81 23.33 -12.56
CA VAL A 126 4.55 22.93 -11.37
C VAL A 126 3.56 22.44 -10.31
N PRO A 127 3.71 21.23 -9.77
CA PRO A 127 4.56 20.13 -10.27
C PRO A 127 4.06 19.57 -11.61
N CYS A 128 4.98 19.29 -12.54
CA CYS A 128 4.68 18.69 -13.84
C CYS A 128 4.58 17.16 -13.80
N GLY A 129 3.95 16.60 -14.83
CA GLY A 129 3.90 15.16 -15.09
C GLY A 129 2.60 14.47 -14.65
N LEU A 130 2.37 13.27 -15.20
CA LEU A 130 1.14 12.50 -14.99
C LEU A 130 0.90 12.10 -13.54
N ILE A 131 1.98 11.86 -12.78
CA ILE A 131 1.85 11.46 -11.37
C ILE A 131 1.18 12.57 -10.59
N ALA A 132 1.72 13.79 -10.66
CA ALA A 132 1.13 14.93 -9.98
C ALA A 132 -0.24 15.28 -10.57
N TRP A 133 -0.39 15.29 -11.89
CA TRP A 133 -1.64 15.67 -12.56
C TRP A 133 -2.83 14.79 -12.19
N SER A 134 -2.61 13.52 -11.84
CA SER A 134 -3.67 12.59 -11.42
C SER A 134 -3.85 12.52 -9.90
N LEU A 135 -3.46 13.56 -9.16
CA LEU A 135 -3.55 13.65 -7.70
C LEU A 135 -4.93 13.21 -7.17
N PHE A 136 -4.94 12.30 -6.20
CA PHE A 136 -6.16 11.85 -5.54
C PHE A 136 -6.86 13.01 -4.80
N ASN A 137 -8.20 13.09 -4.87
CA ASN A 137 -8.94 14.26 -4.40
C ASN A 137 -10.28 13.97 -3.69
N ASP A 138 -10.50 12.73 -3.24
CA ASP A 138 -11.58 12.49 -2.29
C ASP A 138 -11.20 13.04 -0.92
N THR A 139 -12.20 13.41 -0.13
CA THR A 139 -12.01 13.86 1.25
C THR A 139 -12.83 13.00 2.21
N TYR A 140 -12.32 12.87 3.43
CA TYR A 140 -12.91 12.05 4.48
C TYR A 140 -12.94 12.83 5.80
N ASP A 141 -14.12 12.85 6.42
CA ASP A 141 -14.34 13.32 7.78
C ASP A 141 -15.12 12.25 8.57
N PHE A 142 -14.95 12.20 9.88
CA PHE A 142 -15.53 11.15 10.72
C PHE A 142 -16.27 11.75 11.91
N THR A 143 -17.35 11.07 12.31
CA THR A 143 -18.14 11.45 13.48
C THR A 143 -18.53 10.21 14.29
N ARG A 144 -18.49 10.32 15.61
CA ARG A 144 -18.98 9.33 16.58
C ARG A 144 -20.22 9.93 17.25
N GLY A 145 -21.41 9.48 16.84
CA GLY A 145 -22.66 10.12 17.24
C GLY A 145 -22.72 11.56 16.73
N SER A 146 -22.79 12.53 17.64
CA SER A 146 -22.73 13.97 17.34
C SER A 146 -21.32 14.56 17.45
N MET A 147 -20.33 13.81 17.97
CA MET A 147 -18.96 14.30 18.14
C MET A 147 -18.13 14.07 16.87
N GLY A 148 -17.37 15.07 16.44
CA GLY A 148 -16.38 14.91 15.37
C GLY A 148 -15.17 14.12 15.85
N LEU A 149 -14.66 13.22 15.01
CA LEU A 149 -13.37 12.56 15.20
C LEU A 149 -12.35 13.30 14.33
N MET A 150 -11.37 13.94 14.96
CA MET A 150 -10.34 14.71 14.25
C MET A 150 -9.38 13.75 13.51
N VAL A 151 -9.18 14.01 12.23
CA VAL A 151 -8.16 13.34 11.41
C VAL A 151 -6.97 14.29 11.28
N ASP A 152 -5.86 13.98 11.95
CA ASP A 152 -4.61 14.70 11.74
C ASP A 152 -4.00 14.32 10.39
N ARG A 153 -3.76 15.33 9.55
CA ARG A 153 -3.17 15.18 8.20
C ARG A 153 -1.73 15.69 8.15
N LYS A 154 -1.13 16.00 9.31
CA LYS A 154 0.28 16.38 9.43
C LYS A 154 1.15 15.15 9.65
N ASN A 155 2.40 15.24 9.22
CA ASN A 155 3.42 14.19 9.34
C ASN A 155 3.02 12.83 8.72
N ILE A 156 2.13 12.83 7.73
CA ILE A 156 1.68 11.62 7.02
C ILE A 156 2.70 11.13 5.97
N SER A 157 3.64 11.98 5.58
CA SER A 157 4.74 11.64 4.66
C SER A 157 6.04 11.38 5.41
N TRP A 158 7.07 10.90 4.70
CA TRP A 158 8.39 10.73 5.28
C TRP A 158 9.07 12.08 5.47
N ARG A 159 9.64 12.31 6.66
CA ARG A 159 10.39 13.53 6.97
C ARG A 159 11.48 13.84 5.93
N SER A 160 12.21 12.83 5.48
CA SER A 160 13.26 12.97 4.46
C SER A 160 12.72 13.41 3.09
N ASP A 161 11.48 13.06 2.74
CA ASP A 161 10.86 13.56 1.52
C ASP A 161 10.60 15.08 1.68
N ARG A 162 9.96 15.49 2.78
CA ARG A 162 9.67 16.91 3.07
C ARG A 162 10.93 17.79 3.13
N GLU A 163 12.01 17.28 3.72
CA GLU A 163 13.22 18.07 3.98
C GLU A 163 14.21 18.09 2.80
N HIS A 164 14.21 17.06 1.94
CA HIS A 164 15.27 16.90 0.93
C HIS A 164 14.79 16.70 -0.51
N LYS A 165 13.55 16.30 -0.74
CA LYS A 165 13.04 16.02 -2.11
C LYS A 165 12.13 17.10 -2.66
N TYR A 166 11.40 17.80 -1.79
CA TYR A 166 10.48 18.86 -2.17
C TYR A 166 11.01 20.21 -1.68
N GLY A 167 11.00 21.22 -2.55
CA GLY A 167 11.49 22.56 -2.23
C GLY A 167 10.60 23.29 -1.22
N LYS A 168 11.22 24.04 -0.29
CA LYS A 168 10.52 24.85 0.73
C LYS A 168 10.02 26.19 0.17
N ASP A 169 10.57 26.58 -0.96
CA ASP A 169 10.37 27.81 -1.72
C ASP A 169 9.80 27.52 -3.11
N VAL A 170 9.34 26.29 -3.35
CA VAL A 170 8.69 25.88 -4.59
C VAL A 170 7.19 25.80 -4.35
N TYR A 171 6.42 26.58 -5.13
CA TYR A 171 4.98 26.66 -5.03
C TYR A 171 4.33 26.10 -6.31
N PRO A 172 3.08 25.58 -6.22
CA PRO A 172 2.35 25.18 -7.41
C PRO A 172 2.18 26.35 -8.38
N PHE A 173 2.36 26.09 -9.66
CA PHE A 173 2.19 27.08 -10.72
C PHE A 173 1.46 26.45 -11.90
N ASN A 174 0.37 27.08 -12.34
CA ASN A 174 -0.43 26.64 -13.48
C ASN A 174 -0.94 25.18 -13.39
N PHE A 175 -1.05 24.64 -12.17
CA PHE A 175 -1.43 23.25 -11.90
C PHE A 175 -2.96 23.08 -11.96
N GLN A 176 -3.44 22.10 -12.74
CA GLN A 176 -4.88 21.84 -12.96
C GLN A 176 -5.69 23.06 -13.45
N ASN A 177 -5.04 23.96 -14.19
CA ASN A 177 -5.65 25.19 -14.72
C ASN A 177 -6.13 25.06 -16.18
N GLY A 178 -6.01 23.87 -16.77
CA GLY A 178 -6.47 23.58 -18.13
C GLY A 178 -7.95 23.17 -18.19
N SER A 179 -8.47 22.96 -19.40
CA SER A 179 -9.81 22.39 -19.62
C SER A 179 -9.92 20.94 -19.15
N LEU A 180 -8.82 20.20 -19.21
CA LEU A 180 -8.69 18.83 -18.70
C LEU A 180 -8.09 18.86 -17.29
N ILE A 181 -8.87 18.41 -16.31
CA ILE A 181 -8.45 18.24 -14.93
C ILE A 181 -8.28 16.74 -14.65
N GLY A 182 -7.12 16.36 -14.13
CA GLY A 182 -6.79 14.96 -13.87
C GLY A 182 -7.14 14.48 -12.48
N GLY A 183 -7.28 15.40 -11.52
CA GLY A 183 -7.44 15.07 -10.11
C GLY A 183 -7.58 16.31 -9.25
N GLY A 184 -6.97 16.28 -8.06
CA GLY A 184 -7.01 17.35 -7.07
C GLY A 184 -6.20 18.56 -7.46
N LYS A 185 -6.56 19.71 -6.89
CA LYS A 185 -5.81 20.95 -6.96
C LYS A 185 -4.88 21.06 -5.75
N LEU A 186 -3.79 21.80 -5.92
CA LEU A 186 -2.86 22.15 -4.86
C LEU A 186 -3.12 23.59 -4.43
N ASP A 187 -2.79 23.90 -3.18
CA ASP A 187 -2.86 25.27 -2.66
C ASP A 187 -1.69 26.09 -3.21
N PRO A 188 -1.92 27.19 -3.95
CA PRO A 188 -0.86 28.01 -4.53
C PRO A 188 -0.04 28.76 -3.47
N ASP A 189 -0.56 28.96 -2.26
CA ASP A 189 0.09 29.70 -1.18
C ASP A 189 0.91 28.80 -0.25
N ILE A 190 0.86 27.48 -0.47
CA ILE A 190 1.60 26.49 0.34
C ILE A 190 2.73 25.85 -0.49
N PRO A 191 3.97 25.84 0.01
CA PRO A 191 5.08 25.23 -0.72
C PRO A 191 4.92 23.72 -0.83
N LEU A 192 5.48 23.12 -1.87
CA LEU A 192 5.35 21.68 -2.15
C LEU A 192 5.84 20.80 -0.98
N SER A 193 6.85 21.25 -0.22
CA SER A 193 7.35 20.53 0.96
C SER A 193 6.31 20.36 2.08
N ASN A 194 5.28 21.20 2.11
CA ASN A 194 4.24 21.22 3.13
C ASN A 194 2.92 20.61 2.63
N GLN A 195 2.80 20.30 1.34
CA GLN A 195 1.63 19.64 0.77
C GLN A 195 1.78 18.11 0.88
N GLU A 196 1.61 17.56 2.08
CA GLU A 196 1.92 16.16 2.35
C GLU A 196 1.09 15.16 1.54
N ASP A 197 -0.15 15.48 1.19
CA ASP A 197 -0.98 14.63 0.32
C ASP A 197 -0.33 14.41 -1.06
N LEU A 198 0.26 15.48 -1.62
CA LEU A 198 1.03 15.40 -2.85
C LEU A 198 2.23 14.47 -2.65
N ILE A 199 2.97 14.63 -1.56
CA ILE A 199 4.17 13.85 -1.28
C ILE A 199 3.83 12.35 -1.15
N VAL A 200 2.74 12.03 -0.45
CA VAL A 200 2.22 10.65 -0.32
C VAL A 200 1.83 10.09 -1.70
N TRP A 201 1.14 10.89 -2.52
CA TRP A 201 0.69 10.47 -3.86
C TRP A 201 1.86 10.24 -4.83
N MET A 202 2.85 11.14 -4.82
CA MET A 202 4.01 11.12 -5.72
C MET A 202 4.91 9.90 -5.53
N ARG A 203 4.85 9.25 -4.37
CA ARG A 203 5.51 7.96 -4.14
C ARG A 203 4.73 6.85 -4.85
N ALA A 204 5.05 6.56 -6.11
CA ALA A 204 4.36 5.55 -6.90
C ALA A 204 4.28 4.17 -6.21
N ALA A 205 3.10 3.54 -6.28
CA ALA A 205 2.87 2.19 -5.79
C ALA A 205 3.41 1.13 -6.79
N ALA A 206 3.87 -0.01 -6.25
CA ALA A 206 4.40 -1.10 -7.05
C ALA A 206 3.32 -2.00 -7.67
N LEU A 207 2.12 -2.03 -7.08
CA LEU A 207 1.00 -2.89 -7.46
C LEU A 207 -0.22 -2.04 -7.85
N PRO A 208 -1.16 -2.57 -8.66
CA PRO A 208 -2.36 -1.86 -9.09
C PRO A 208 -3.40 -1.67 -7.98
N GLN A 209 -3.35 -2.50 -6.95
CA GLN A 209 -4.08 -2.32 -5.70
C GLN A 209 -3.11 -1.79 -4.66
N PHE A 210 -3.39 -0.62 -4.11
CA PHE A 210 -2.51 0.01 -3.13
C PHE A 210 -3.25 0.92 -2.16
N ARG A 211 -2.65 1.10 -0.98
CA ARG A 211 -3.12 2.01 0.07
C ARG A 211 -2.19 3.22 0.17
N LYS A 212 -2.76 4.38 0.50
CA LYS A 212 -2.03 5.62 0.77
C LYS A 212 -2.57 6.24 2.04
N LEU A 213 -1.67 6.70 2.91
CA LEU A 213 -2.04 7.30 4.19
C LEU A 213 -2.71 8.65 3.91
N TYR A 214 -3.92 8.84 4.42
CA TYR A 214 -4.66 10.09 4.37
C TYR A 214 -4.48 10.92 5.65
N GLY A 215 -4.43 10.25 6.79
CA GLY A 215 -4.32 10.88 8.11
C GLY A 215 -4.35 9.89 9.25
N VAL A 216 -4.32 10.40 10.46
CA VAL A 216 -4.29 9.64 11.71
C VAL A 216 -5.35 10.18 12.66
N ILE A 217 -6.10 9.28 13.30
CA ILE A 217 -7.02 9.59 14.39
C ILE A 217 -6.31 9.19 15.68
N GLU A 218 -6.10 10.17 16.57
CA GLU A 218 -5.35 10.01 17.84
C GLU A 218 -6.26 9.67 19.03
N GLU A 219 -7.46 9.17 18.74
CA GLU A 219 -8.47 8.78 19.73
C GLU A 219 -8.84 7.30 19.57
N ASP A 220 -9.01 6.63 20.71
CA ASP A 220 -9.47 5.25 20.77
C ASP A 220 -10.94 5.13 20.33
N ILE A 221 -11.24 4.03 19.65
CA ILE A 221 -12.59 3.66 19.20
C ILE A 221 -12.93 2.30 19.78
N GLN A 222 -14.03 2.21 20.53
CA GLN A 222 -14.41 0.96 21.20
C GLN A 222 -15.08 -0.03 20.25
N ALA A 223 -15.04 -1.31 20.60
CA ALA A 223 -15.80 -2.33 19.90
C ALA A 223 -17.31 -2.00 19.98
N ASP A 224 -18.04 -2.40 18.94
CA ASP A 224 -19.47 -2.17 18.75
C ASP A 224 -19.93 -0.71 18.57
N GLU A 225 -19.03 0.28 18.66
CA GLU A 225 -19.34 1.66 18.31
C GLU A 225 -19.67 1.79 16.82
N THR A 226 -20.54 2.75 16.48
CA THR A 226 -20.85 3.10 15.08
C THR A 226 -20.21 4.43 14.74
N ILE A 227 -19.31 4.40 13.75
CA ILE A 227 -18.70 5.60 13.18
C ILE A 227 -19.48 5.99 11.94
N THR A 228 -19.71 7.29 11.77
CA THR A 228 -20.27 7.86 10.55
C THR A 228 -19.15 8.54 9.76
N MET A 229 -18.91 8.03 8.55
CA MET A 229 -17.92 8.51 7.60
C MET A 229 -18.59 9.45 6.62
N HIS A 230 -18.12 10.69 6.55
CA HIS A 230 -18.52 11.70 5.58
C HIS A 230 -17.49 11.72 4.47
N ILE A 231 -17.88 11.23 3.30
CA ILE A 231 -17.00 11.02 2.14
C ILE A 231 -17.40 11.99 1.05
N THR A 232 -16.43 12.70 0.47
CA THR A 232 -16.64 13.44 -0.78
C THR A 232 -16.00 12.69 -1.94
N ASN A 233 -16.82 12.03 -2.75
CA ASN A 233 -16.44 11.10 -3.82
C ASN A 233 -16.15 11.84 -5.15
N ASN A 234 -15.01 12.54 -5.24
CA ASN A 234 -14.63 13.38 -6.40
C ASN A 234 -13.79 12.64 -7.45
N TYR A 235 -12.95 11.69 -7.04
CA TYR A 235 -11.94 11.07 -7.88
C TYR A 235 -12.57 10.05 -8.83
N ASN A 236 -12.46 10.27 -10.14
CA ASN A 236 -13.11 9.41 -11.12
C ASN A 236 -12.36 8.09 -11.33
N THR A 237 -12.91 6.99 -10.80
CA THR A 237 -12.41 5.64 -11.05
C THR A 237 -13.26 4.85 -12.04
N TYR A 238 -14.46 5.32 -12.37
CA TYR A 238 -15.41 4.58 -13.21
C TYR A 238 -14.99 4.50 -14.67
N SER A 239 -14.20 5.46 -15.16
CA SER A 239 -13.71 5.48 -16.55
C SER A 239 -12.74 4.34 -16.86
N PHE A 240 -12.04 3.81 -15.87
CA PHE A 240 -11.07 2.72 -16.01
C PHE A 240 -11.42 1.47 -15.19
N GLY A 241 -12.62 1.42 -14.61
CA GLY A 241 -13.07 0.28 -13.79
C GLY A 241 -12.31 0.13 -12.47
N GLY A 242 -11.80 1.23 -11.91
CA GLY A 242 -11.17 1.25 -10.60
C GLY A 242 -12.18 1.23 -9.45
N LYS A 243 -11.75 0.69 -8.32
CA LYS A 243 -12.56 0.64 -7.08
C LYS A 243 -11.92 1.51 -6.01
N LYS A 244 -12.73 1.99 -5.07
CA LYS A 244 -12.26 2.83 -3.97
C LYS A 244 -12.77 2.32 -2.65
N SER A 245 -11.84 2.17 -1.71
CA SER A 245 -12.17 1.79 -0.34
C SER A 245 -11.51 2.76 0.63
N LEU A 246 -12.22 3.05 1.72
CA LEU A 246 -11.69 3.75 2.88
C LEU A 246 -11.30 2.70 3.91
N VAL A 247 -10.09 2.80 4.43
CA VAL A 247 -9.51 1.80 5.34
C VAL A 247 -9.12 2.48 6.64
N LEU A 248 -9.69 2.01 7.75
CA LEU A 248 -9.26 2.36 9.10
C LEU A 248 -8.50 1.18 9.66
N THR A 249 -7.26 1.37 10.10
CA THR A 249 -6.46 0.28 10.66
C THR A 249 -5.59 0.74 11.81
N THR A 250 -5.42 -0.12 12.81
CA THR A 250 -4.33 0.02 13.77
C THR A 250 -3.03 -0.57 13.19
N SER A 251 -1.92 -0.40 13.88
CA SER A 251 -0.65 -1.02 13.52
C SER A 251 -0.05 -1.77 14.70
N THR A 252 0.81 -2.74 14.37
CA THR A 252 1.70 -3.41 15.32
C THR A 252 3.14 -3.15 14.93
N TRP A 253 4.10 -3.70 15.67
CA TRP A 253 5.53 -3.61 15.34
C TRP A 253 5.85 -4.19 13.95
N LEU A 254 5.01 -5.11 13.43
CA LEU A 254 5.16 -5.68 12.09
C LEU A 254 4.53 -4.81 10.99
N GLY A 255 3.81 -3.74 11.37
CA GLY A 255 3.05 -2.87 10.49
C GLY A 255 1.54 -3.18 10.54
N GLY A 256 0.89 -3.08 9.38
CA GLY A 256 -0.54 -3.38 9.22
C GLY A 256 -0.83 -4.89 9.18
N LYS A 257 -2.10 -5.23 8.96
CA LYS A 257 -2.55 -6.62 8.86
C LYS A 257 -1.92 -7.32 7.66
N ASN A 258 -1.13 -8.36 7.92
CA ASN A 258 -0.50 -9.17 6.88
C ASN A 258 -0.11 -10.56 7.39
N ASP A 259 -0.96 -11.55 7.10
CA ASP A 259 -0.74 -12.93 7.54
C ASP A 259 0.31 -13.68 6.71
N PHE A 260 0.67 -13.16 5.52
CA PHE A 260 1.56 -13.84 4.57
C PHE A 260 2.89 -14.21 5.21
N LEU A 261 3.51 -13.28 5.95
CA LEU A 261 4.80 -13.51 6.57
C LEU A 261 4.72 -14.62 7.62
N GLY A 262 3.66 -14.61 8.45
CA GLY A 262 3.39 -15.66 9.42
C GLY A 262 3.25 -17.03 8.75
N TYR A 263 2.42 -17.13 7.71
CA TYR A 263 2.25 -18.38 6.95
C TYR A 263 3.54 -18.83 6.26
N ALA A 264 4.32 -17.92 5.68
CA ALA A 264 5.57 -18.27 5.01
C ALA A 264 6.57 -18.93 5.98
N TYR A 265 6.73 -18.36 7.18
CA TYR A 265 7.58 -18.93 8.22
C TYR A 265 7.04 -20.28 8.74
N LEU A 266 5.73 -20.39 8.98
CA LEU A 266 5.10 -21.63 9.44
C LEU A 266 5.26 -22.76 8.41
N ILE A 267 4.92 -22.51 7.15
CA ILE A 267 5.02 -23.52 6.09
C ILE A 267 6.46 -23.97 5.91
N THR A 268 7.41 -23.04 5.86
CA THR A 268 8.84 -23.35 5.69
C THR A 268 9.40 -24.10 6.91
N GLY A 269 9.06 -23.66 8.12
CA GLY A 269 9.48 -24.30 9.36
C GLY A 269 8.90 -25.72 9.51
N SER A 270 7.58 -25.89 9.31
CA SER A 270 6.92 -27.19 9.36
C SER A 270 7.44 -28.16 8.30
N SER A 271 7.69 -27.68 7.08
CA SER A 271 8.29 -28.49 6.02
C SER A 271 9.71 -28.94 6.38
N SER A 272 10.48 -28.06 7.04
CA SER A 272 11.84 -28.39 7.50
C SER A 272 11.83 -29.45 8.60
N ILE A 273 10.90 -29.37 9.55
CA ILE A 273 10.72 -30.42 10.58
C ILE A 273 10.32 -31.75 9.95
N PHE A 274 9.38 -31.72 8.99
CA PHE A 274 8.98 -32.92 8.26
C PHE A 274 10.17 -33.58 7.54
N LEU A 275 10.97 -32.80 6.81
CA LEU A 275 12.18 -33.30 6.14
C LEU A 275 13.23 -33.80 7.13
N CYS A 276 13.40 -33.15 8.27
CA CYS A 276 14.27 -33.62 9.36
C CYS A 276 13.87 -35.02 9.82
N ILE A 277 12.59 -35.24 10.12
CA ILE A 277 12.06 -36.55 10.54
C ILE A 277 12.27 -37.59 9.44
N LEU A 278 11.95 -37.24 8.18
CA LEU A 278 12.12 -38.14 7.04
C LEU A 278 13.59 -38.55 6.86
N PHE A 279 14.53 -37.60 6.88
CA PHE A 279 15.95 -37.90 6.74
C PHE A 279 16.50 -38.68 7.92
N ALA A 280 16.04 -38.41 9.15
CA ALA A 280 16.40 -39.21 10.32
C ALA A 280 15.92 -40.65 10.18
N LEU A 281 14.67 -40.87 9.74
CA LEU A 281 14.13 -42.21 9.49
C LEU A 281 14.91 -42.96 8.41
N ILE A 282 15.22 -42.31 7.28
CA ILE A 282 16.02 -42.91 6.20
C ILE A 282 17.43 -43.23 6.70
N HIS A 283 18.06 -42.33 7.45
CA HIS A 283 19.42 -42.54 7.97
C HIS A 283 19.50 -43.72 8.93
N VAL A 284 18.46 -43.92 9.76
CA VAL A 284 18.38 -45.05 10.70
C VAL A 284 18.00 -46.36 10.01
N LYS A 285 17.06 -46.33 9.04
CA LYS A 285 16.56 -47.56 8.38
C LYS A 285 17.43 -48.03 7.22
N ILE A 286 18.12 -47.12 6.54
CA ILE A 286 18.96 -47.41 5.37
C ILE A 286 20.33 -46.74 5.57
N PRO A 287 21.12 -47.21 6.55
CA PRO A 287 22.45 -46.66 6.78
C PRO A 287 23.35 -46.97 5.58
N ARG A 288 23.92 -45.92 4.99
CA ARG A 288 24.96 -46.06 3.95
C ARG A 288 26.32 -45.70 4.55
N PRO A 289 27.35 -46.56 4.39
CA PRO A 289 28.69 -46.23 4.87
C PRO A 289 29.23 -44.99 4.16
N HIS A 290 30.00 -44.18 4.89
CA HIS A 290 30.62 -42.99 4.33
C HIS A 290 31.82 -43.38 3.45
N GLY A 291 31.84 -42.88 2.21
CA GLY A 291 32.98 -43.06 1.31
C GLY A 291 33.16 -44.49 0.77
N ASP A 292 32.12 -45.31 0.78
CA ASP A 292 32.19 -46.69 0.30
C ASP A 292 32.52 -46.76 -1.21
N ALA A 293 33.68 -47.35 -1.52
CA ALA A 293 34.20 -47.48 -2.87
C ALA A 293 33.34 -48.38 -3.79
N ALA A 294 32.45 -49.21 -3.22
CA ALA A 294 31.51 -50.04 -3.98
C ALA A 294 30.47 -49.21 -4.76
N TYR A 295 30.20 -47.98 -4.33
CA TYR A 295 29.26 -47.08 -5.01
C TYR A 295 29.91 -46.19 -6.09
N LEU A 296 31.23 -46.29 -6.28
CA LEU A 296 31.93 -45.59 -7.34
C LEU A 296 31.49 -46.16 -8.70
N SER A 297 31.22 -45.27 -9.66
CA SER A 297 30.63 -45.65 -10.94
C SER A 297 31.50 -46.64 -11.74
N TRP A 298 32.82 -46.61 -11.55
CA TRP A 298 33.76 -47.54 -12.16
C TRP A 298 33.88 -48.87 -11.42
N SER A 299 33.72 -48.90 -10.09
CA SER A 299 33.66 -50.15 -9.30
C SER A 299 32.41 -50.97 -9.66
N ARG A 300 31.27 -50.31 -9.93
CA ARG A 300 30.04 -50.98 -10.37
C ARG A 300 30.14 -51.58 -11.79
N LYS A 301 31.00 -51.05 -12.66
CA LYS A 301 31.20 -51.59 -14.02
C LYS A 301 32.07 -52.85 -14.02
N ASN A 302 33.01 -52.97 -13.09
CA ASN A 302 33.91 -54.13 -13.02
C ASN A 302 33.31 -55.37 -12.34
N GLY A 303 32.12 -55.28 -11.74
CA GLY A 303 31.42 -56.40 -11.10
C GLY A 303 30.39 -57.14 -11.98
N ASN A 304 30.26 -56.76 -13.26
CA ASN A 304 29.30 -57.32 -14.21
C ASN A 304 29.94 -58.06 -15.40
N ASN A 305 31.21 -58.48 -15.26
CA ASN A 305 31.87 -59.43 -16.17
C ASN A 305 32.14 -60.75 -15.44
#